data_AF-X1C4Y4-F1
#
_entry.id   AF-X1C4Y4-F1
#
_cell.length_a   1.000
_cell.length_b   1.000
_cell.length_c   1.000
_cell.angle_alpha   90.00
_cell.angle_beta   90.00
_cell.angle_gamma   90.00
#
_symmetry.space_group_name_H-M   'P 1'
#
loop_
_entity.id
_entity.type
_entity.pdbx_description
1 polymer ?
#
loop_
_entity_poly.entity_id
_entity_poly.type
_entity_poly.pdbx_seq_one_letter_code
_entity_poly.pdbx_strand_id
1 'polypeptide(L)'
;METPLLGITMGDPSGVGPETIIKAWATTSLHAQCRPIAIGSSEVLQRAVDLLRAPITIVPIETPEQVCGDPTTLPCLEINSETAAQALPGCCDPRGGQAAYDAVVLAANLAKQQRIDGIVTAPLSKAALQAAGHLYPGHTEQGRIQA
;
A
#
# COMPACT_ATOMS: atom_id res chain seq x y z
N MET A 1 5.77 -19.02 18.87
CA MET A 1 5.78 -18.69 17.43
C MET A 1 5.81 -17.19 17.33
N GLU A 2 6.69 -16.64 16.50
CA GLU A 2 6.68 -15.21 16.20
C GLU A 2 5.41 -14.86 15.42
N THR A 3 4.87 -13.66 15.63
CA THR A 3 3.72 -13.17 14.87
C THR A 3 4.11 -12.90 13.41
N PRO A 4 3.27 -13.21 12.41
CA PRO A 4 3.61 -13.08 11.00
C PRO A 4 3.92 -11.63 10.60
N LEU A 5 4.95 -11.43 9.79
CA LEU A 5 5.29 -10.16 9.14
C LEU A 5 4.46 -9.98 7.88
N LEU A 6 3.56 -9.00 7.87
CA LEU A 6 2.61 -8.79 6.76
C LEU A 6 2.95 -7.51 5.99
N GLY A 7 3.08 -7.62 4.67
CA GLY A 7 3.23 -6.47 3.78
C GLY A 7 1.86 -5.93 3.35
N ILE A 8 1.52 -4.71 3.76
CA ILE A 8 0.28 -4.04 3.40
C ILE A 8 0.55 -3.09 2.23
N THR A 9 0.10 -3.41 1.03
CA THR A 9 0.28 -2.52 -0.12
C THR A 9 -0.66 -1.33 0.02
N MET A 10 -0.15 -0.11 -0.14
CA MET A 10 -0.88 1.15 0.02
C MET A 10 -2.10 1.28 -0.89
N GLY A 11 -2.09 0.61 -2.04
CA GLY A 11 -3.12 0.76 -3.07
C GLY A 11 -2.96 2.06 -3.84
N ASP A 12 -4.07 2.61 -4.32
CA ASP A 12 -4.07 3.86 -5.09
C ASP A 12 -3.97 5.09 -4.15
N PRO A 13 -2.94 5.95 -4.27
CA PRO A 13 -2.82 7.21 -3.53
C PRO A 13 -4.05 8.13 -3.63
N SER A 14 -4.79 8.05 -4.73
CA SER A 14 -6.00 8.85 -4.95
C SER A 14 -7.27 8.23 -4.36
N GLY A 15 -7.19 6.97 -3.91
CA GLY A 15 -8.27 6.22 -3.29
C GLY A 15 -8.30 6.34 -1.76
N VAL A 16 -9.04 5.43 -1.12
CA VAL A 16 -9.21 5.37 0.35
C VAL A 16 -8.21 4.42 1.05
N GLY A 17 -7.29 3.84 0.28
CA GLY A 17 -6.31 2.86 0.77
C GLY A 17 -5.43 3.42 1.89
N PRO A 18 -4.77 4.58 1.69
CA PRO A 18 -3.96 5.22 2.71
C PRO A 18 -4.71 5.43 4.04
N GLU A 19 -5.91 6.01 4.02
CA GLU A 19 -6.70 6.26 5.24
C GLU A 19 -7.14 4.96 5.92
N THR A 20 -7.45 3.93 5.13
CA THR A 20 -7.83 2.62 5.66
C THR A 20 -6.68 1.98 6.42
N ILE A 21 -5.44 2.11 5.90
CA ILE A 21 -4.24 1.63 6.57
C ILE A 21 -4.03 2.36 7.89
N ILE A 22 -4.10 3.69 7.90
CA ILE A 22 -3.93 4.48 9.14
C ILE A 22 -4.99 4.12 10.19
N LYS A 23 -6.26 3.95 9.79
CA LYS A 23 -7.34 3.53 10.70
C LYS A 23 -7.13 2.11 11.24
N ALA A 24 -6.71 1.18 10.38
CA ALA A 24 -6.42 -0.18 10.79
C ALA A 24 -5.25 -0.22 11.80
N TRP A 25 -4.19 0.57 11.55
CA TRP A 25 -3.02 0.66 12.41
C TRP A 25 -3.35 1.10 13.84
N ALA A 26 -4.34 1.98 14.01
CA ALA A 26 -4.79 2.43 15.32
C ALA A 26 -5.48 1.33 16.17
N THR A 27 -5.74 0.15 15.62
CA THR A 27 -6.44 -0.93 16.32
C THR A 27 -5.47 -1.85 17.07
N THR A 28 -5.60 -1.97 18.39
CA THR A 28 -4.70 -2.77 19.25
C THR A 28 -4.63 -4.25 18.86
N SER A 29 -5.71 -4.84 18.35
CA SER A 29 -5.75 -6.25 17.95
C SER A 29 -4.84 -6.57 16.76
N LEU A 30 -4.49 -5.59 15.93
CA LEU A 30 -3.60 -5.79 14.78
C LEU A 30 -2.19 -6.16 15.24
N HIS A 31 -1.65 -5.39 16.19
CA HIS A 31 -0.30 -5.55 16.75
C HIS A 31 -0.12 -6.84 17.55
N ALA A 32 -1.22 -7.41 18.07
CA ALA A 32 -1.21 -8.70 18.74
C ALA A 32 -1.17 -9.90 17.77
N GLN A 33 -1.62 -9.71 16.52
CA GLN A 33 -1.81 -10.79 15.55
C GLN A 33 -0.71 -10.84 14.49
N CYS A 34 -0.08 -9.72 14.18
CA CYS A 34 0.94 -9.62 13.14
C CYS A 34 1.92 -8.47 13.41
N ARG A 35 3.00 -8.43 12.63
CA ARG A 35 3.92 -7.30 12.49
C ARG A 35 3.69 -6.68 11.11
N PRO A 36 2.78 -5.70 10.95
CA PRO A 36 2.51 -5.14 9.64
C PRO A 36 3.57 -4.10 9.24
N ILE A 37 3.89 -4.05 7.96
CA ILE A 37 4.61 -2.95 7.32
C ILE A 37 3.76 -2.41 6.17
N ALA A 38 3.78 -1.10 5.94
CA ALA A 38 3.20 -0.54 4.72
C ALA A 38 4.21 -0.61 3.57
N ILE A 39 3.72 -0.85 2.35
CA ILE A 39 4.50 -0.84 1.12
C ILE A 39 3.86 0.19 0.20
N GLY A 40 4.52 1.31 -0.03
CA GLY A 40 3.94 2.46 -0.74
C GLY A 40 4.76 3.72 -0.55
N SER A 41 4.12 4.89 -0.62
CA SER A 41 4.76 6.19 -0.45
C SER A 41 4.52 6.73 0.96
N SER A 42 5.59 7.04 1.71
CA SER A 42 5.46 7.61 3.06
C SER A 42 4.79 8.98 3.03
N GLU A 43 5.03 9.79 2.00
CA GLU A 43 4.39 11.10 1.83
C GLU A 43 2.86 10.97 1.69
N VAL A 44 2.39 9.98 0.93
CA VAL A 44 0.95 9.70 0.79
C VAL A 44 0.35 9.22 2.11
N LEU A 45 1.04 8.33 2.83
CA LEU A 45 0.60 7.88 4.15
C LEU A 45 0.61 9.02 5.18
N GLN A 46 1.58 9.93 5.12
CA GLN A 46 1.67 11.09 5.98
C GLN A 46 0.48 12.03 5.74
N ARG A 47 0.09 12.25 4.48
CA ARG A 47 -1.14 12.99 4.14
C ARG A 47 -2.37 12.35 4.80
N ALA A 48 -2.47 11.02 4.81
CA ALA A 48 -3.58 10.32 5.45
C ALA A 48 -3.56 10.46 6.98
N VAL A 49 -2.36 10.42 7.60
CA VAL A 49 -2.18 10.72 9.03
C VAL A 49 -2.68 12.13 9.35
N ASP A 50 -2.27 13.13 8.56
CA ASP A 50 -2.64 14.52 8.76
C ASP A 50 -4.15 14.73 8.60
N LEU A 51 -4.75 14.12 7.58
CA LEU A 51 -6.20 14.16 7.32
C LEU A 51 -7.01 13.58 8.48
N LEU A 52 -6.54 12.47 9.05
CA LEU A 52 -7.22 11.78 10.14
C LEU A 52 -6.83 12.29 11.53
N ARG A 53 -5.82 13.17 11.61
CA ARG A 53 -5.19 13.61 12.87
C ARG A 53 -4.79 12.43 13.75
N ALA A 54 -4.29 11.36 13.12
CA ALA A 54 -3.91 10.16 13.83
C ALA A 54 -2.59 10.40 14.59
N PRO A 55 -2.44 9.91 15.84
CA PRO A 55 -1.21 10.01 16.60
C PRO A 55 -0.21 8.93 16.16
N ILE A 56 0.09 8.88 14.86
CA ILE A 56 0.96 7.87 14.24
C ILE A 56 2.08 8.61 13.49
N THR A 57 3.32 8.17 13.66
CA THR A 57 4.46 8.65 12.88
C THR A 57 4.79 7.65 11.78
N ILE A 58 4.89 8.12 10.53
CA ILE A 58 5.37 7.27 9.45
C ILE A 58 6.89 7.20 9.51
N VAL A 59 7.45 5.99 9.50
CA VAL A 59 8.89 5.76 9.55
C VAL A 59 9.32 5.05 8.29
N PRO A 60 10.03 5.72 7.36
CA PRO A 60 10.61 5.06 6.20
C PRO A 60 11.60 3.98 6.62
N ILE A 61 11.51 2.82 6.00
CA ILE A 61 12.44 1.69 6.19
C ILE A 61 13.00 1.23 4.84
N GLU A 62 14.21 0.70 4.85
CA GLU A 62 14.89 0.13 3.68
C GLU A 62 14.59 -1.36 3.52
N THR A 63 14.34 -2.06 4.64
CA THR A 63 14.09 -3.50 4.64
C THR A 63 12.96 -3.91 5.59
N PRO A 64 12.14 -4.92 5.26
CA PRO A 64 11.06 -5.41 6.12
C PRO A 64 11.50 -5.80 7.54
N GLU A 65 12.76 -6.24 7.68
CA GLU A 65 13.33 -6.70 8.95
C GLU A 65 13.60 -5.56 9.94
N GLN A 66 13.52 -4.29 9.50
CA GLN A 66 13.66 -3.11 10.35
C GLN A 66 12.40 -2.76 11.15
N VAL A 67 11.32 -3.55 11.05
CA VAL A 67 10.08 -3.32 11.80
C VAL A 67 10.33 -3.26 13.31
N CYS A 68 9.99 -2.12 13.91
CA CYS A 68 9.92 -1.95 15.36
C CYS A 68 8.47 -2.18 15.82
N GLY A 69 8.26 -2.97 16.86
CA GLY A 69 6.93 -3.31 17.38
C GLY A 69 6.24 -2.16 18.14
N ASP A 70 6.49 -0.90 17.77
CA ASP A 70 5.90 0.28 18.39
C ASP A 70 4.58 0.65 17.68
N PRO A 71 3.42 0.55 18.36
CA PRO A 71 2.13 0.87 17.76
C PRO A 71 1.96 2.33 17.34
N THR A 72 2.82 3.24 17.81
CA THR A 72 2.78 4.66 17.45
C THR A 72 3.58 4.97 16.18
N THR A 73 4.35 4.01 15.67
CA THR A 73 5.17 4.19 14.46
C THR A 73 4.77 3.20 13.38
N LEU A 74 4.39 3.70 12.21
CA LEU A 74 4.06 2.87 11.06
C LEU A 74 5.27 2.78 10.13
N PRO A 75 5.94 1.61 10.04
CA PRO A 75 7.07 1.40 9.14
C PRO A 75 6.58 1.33 7.68
N CYS A 76 7.16 2.16 6.83
CA CYS A 76 6.82 2.25 5.41
C CYS A 76 8.03 1.88 4.55
N LEU A 77 7.90 0.79 3.79
CA LEU A 77 8.84 0.42 2.75
C LEU A 77 8.50 1.19 1.47
N GLU A 78 9.39 2.09 1.09
CA GLU A 78 9.20 3.00 -0.05
C GLU A 78 9.20 2.25 -1.38
N ILE A 79 8.29 2.68 -2.27
CA ILE A 79 8.28 2.29 -3.67
C ILE A 79 9.04 3.33 -4.50
N ASN A 80 9.60 2.92 -5.64
CA ASN A 80 10.25 3.81 -6.59
C ASN A 80 9.22 4.63 -7.39
N SER A 81 8.48 5.50 -6.73
CA SER A 81 7.46 6.35 -7.36
C SER A 81 7.50 7.77 -6.81
N GLU A 82 8.48 8.56 -7.26
CA GLU A 82 8.70 9.97 -6.89
C GLU A 82 7.49 10.88 -7.13
N THR A 83 6.53 10.44 -7.96
CA THR A 83 5.34 11.22 -8.31
C THR A 83 4.05 10.71 -7.65
N ALA A 84 4.12 9.67 -6.80
CA ALA A 84 2.95 9.07 -6.16
C ALA A 84 2.14 10.11 -5.37
N ALA A 85 2.81 10.97 -4.62
CA ALA A 85 2.16 12.01 -3.84
C ALA A 85 1.43 13.05 -4.69
N GLN A 86 1.80 13.21 -5.96
CA GLN A 86 1.14 14.18 -6.85
C GLN A 86 -0.21 13.68 -7.37
N ALA A 87 -0.51 12.39 -7.21
CA ALA A 87 -1.84 11.85 -7.41
C ALA A 87 -2.75 12.34 -6.26
N LEU A 88 -3.69 13.21 -6.59
CA LEU A 88 -4.58 13.84 -5.60
C LEU A 88 -5.79 12.95 -5.32
N PRO A 89 -6.33 12.95 -4.07
CA PRO A 89 -7.52 12.21 -3.72
C PRO A 89 -8.73 12.50 -4.62
N GLY A 90 -9.49 11.46 -4.97
CA GLY A 90 -10.74 11.57 -5.73
C GLY A 90 -10.58 11.69 -7.26
N CYS A 91 -9.35 11.72 -7.77
CA CYS A 91 -9.05 11.79 -9.20
C CYS A 91 -8.49 10.45 -9.70
N CYS A 92 -8.94 9.99 -10.87
CA CYS A 92 -8.29 8.88 -11.56
C CYS A 92 -6.96 9.39 -12.16
N ASP A 93 -5.83 8.97 -11.60
CA ASP A 93 -4.51 9.46 -11.96
C ASP A 93 -3.56 8.31 -12.34
N PRO A 94 -2.91 8.34 -13.52
CA PRO A 94 -1.97 7.29 -13.92
C PRO A 94 -0.80 7.14 -12.94
N ARG A 95 -0.39 8.20 -12.24
CA ARG A 95 0.65 8.12 -11.21
C ARG A 95 0.20 7.27 -10.03
N GLY A 96 -1.08 7.37 -9.67
CA GLY A 96 -1.67 6.55 -8.62
C GLY A 96 -1.77 5.07 -9.01
N GLY A 97 -2.11 4.81 -10.27
CA GLY A 97 -2.07 3.46 -10.84
C GLY A 97 -0.66 2.85 -10.83
N GLN A 98 0.34 3.62 -11.25
CA GLN A 98 1.74 3.17 -11.23
C GLN A 98 2.20 2.87 -9.80
N ALA A 99 1.93 3.76 -8.84
CA ALA A 99 2.27 3.57 -7.44
C ALA A 99 1.63 2.30 -6.84
N ALA A 100 0.35 2.06 -7.13
CA ALA A 100 -0.35 0.86 -6.68
C ALA A 100 0.26 -0.42 -7.27
N TYR A 101 0.62 -0.40 -8.56
CA TYR A 101 1.28 -1.50 -9.24
C TYR A 101 2.66 -1.80 -8.62
N ASP A 102 3.48 -0.78 -8.42
CA ASP A 102 4.83 -0.94 -7.86
C ASP A 102 4.80 -1.52 -6.44
N ALA A 103 3.84 -1.08 -5.62
CA ALA A 103 3.63 -1.64 -4.29
C ALA A 103 3.28 -3.14 -4.33
N VAL A 104 2.39 -3.56 -5.24
CA VAL A 104 2.02 -4.97 -5.42
C VAL A 104 3.20 -5.80 -5.93
N VAL A 105 3.96 -5.29 -6.90
CA VAL A 105 5.15 -5.98 -7.42
C VAL A 105 6.21 -6.15 -6.34
N LEU A 106 6.49 -5.09 -5.56
CA LEU A 106 7.44 -5.16 -4.46
C LEU A 106 6.99 -6.17 -3.39
N ALA A 107 5.73 -6.11 -2.95
CA ALA A 107 5.18 -7.07 -2.00
C ALA A 107 5.26 -8.52 -2.50
N ALA A 108 4.90 -8.76 -3.77
CA ALA A 108 4.98 -10.08 -4.38
C ALA A 108 6.43 -10.60 -4.42
N ASN A 109 7.40 -9.74 -4.71
CA ASN A 109 8.81 -10.11 -4.71
C ASN A 109 9.31 -10.45 -3.30
N LEU A 110 8.93 -9.66 -2.28
CA LEU A 110 9.28 -9.94 -0.88
C LEU A 110 8.68 -11.27 -0.40
N ALA A 111 7.43 -11.54 -0.73
CA ALA A 111 6.77 -12.80 -0.38
C ALA A 111 7.44 -14.01 -1.05
N LYS A 112 7.79 -13.89 -2.34
CA LYS A 112 8.57 -14.92 -3.06
C LYS A 112 9.94 -15.17 -2.44
N GLN A 113 10.56 -14.13 -1.89
CA GLN A 113 11.84 -14.21 -1.18
C GLN A 113 11.68 -14.64 0.29
N GLN A 114 10.45 -14.94 0.75
CA GLN A 114 10.15 -15.29 2.14
C GLN A 114 10.58 -14.22 3.16
N ARG A 115 10.61 -12.95 2.74
CA ARG A 115 10.93 -11.79 3.60
C ARG A 115 9.71 -11.21 4.28
N ILE A 116 8.52 -11.58 3.81
CA ILE A 116 7.23 -11.34 4.46
C ILE A 116 6.43 -12.64 4.41
N ASP A 117 5.57 -12.86 5.41
CA ASP A 117 4.77 -14.07 5.56
C ASP A 117 3.43 -13.98 4.82
N GLY A 118 3.02 -12.77 4.42
CA GLY A 118 1.77 -12.56 3.71
C GLY A 118 1.63 -11.14 3.15
N ILE A 119 0.70 -10.99 2.21
CA ILE A 119 0.38 -9.73 1.56
C ILE A 119 -1.08 -9.38 1.86
N VAL A 120 -1.31 -8.13 2.24
CA VAL A 120 -2.65 -7.54 2.39
C VAL A 120 -2.75 -6.36 1.43
N THR A 121 -3.75 -6.36 0.55
CA THR A 121 -3.88 -5.32 -0.46
C THR A 121 -4.94 -4.30 -0.07
N ALA A 122 -4.55 -3.03 0.10
CA ALA A 122 -5.51 -1.95 0.12
C ALA A 122 -6.13 -1.73 -1.28
N PRO A 123 -7.32 -1.09 -1.38
CA PRO A 123 -8.00 -0.89 -2.66
C PRO A 123 -7.17 -0.09 -3.66
N LEU A 124 -7.25 -0.47 -4.92
CA LEU A 124 -6.65 0.26 -6.04
C LEU A 124 -7.65 0.43 -7.19
N SER A 125 -7.47 1.47 -8.01
CA SER A 125 -8.35 1.75 -9.14
C SER A 125 -7.88 1.01 -10.39
N LYS A 126 -8.76 0.17 -10.96
CA LYS A 126 -8.51 -0.46 -12.26
C LYS A 126 -8.33 0.59 -13.36
N ALA A 127 -9.11 1.67 -13.34
CA ALA A 127 -9.01 2.74 -14.32
C ALA A 127 -7.65 3.45 -14.22
N ALA A 128 -7.14 3.66 -13.00
CA ALA A 128 -5.81 4.25 -12.80
C ALA A 128 -4.69 3.30 -13.26
N LEU A 129 -4.80 1.99 -12.98
CA LEU A 129 -3.87 0.98 -13.50
C LEU A 129 -3.83 0.98 -15.03
N GLN A 130 -5.00 0.98 -15.68
CA GLN A 130 -5.09 1.04 -17.14
C GLN A 130 -4.50 2.34 -17.69
N ALA A 131 -4.78 3.49 -17.04
CA ALA A 131 -4.20 4.78 -17.42
C ALA A 131 -2.66 4.80 -17.26
N ALA A 132 -2.12 4.04 -16.31
CA ALA A 132 -0.69 3.83 -16.12
C ALA A 132 -0.06 2.84 -17.11
N GLY A 133 -0.85 2.25 -18.01
CA GLY A 133 -0.38 1.26 -18.99
C GLY A 133 -0.42 -0.19 -18.51
N HIS A 134 -0.93 -0.45 -17.30
CA HIS A 134 -1.06 -1.79 -16.72
C HIS A 134 -2.43 -2.38 -17.06
N LEU A 135 -2.49 -3.09 -18.19
CA LEU A 135 -3.70 -3.77 -18.65
C LEU A 135 -3.94 -5.05 -17.85
N TYR A 136 -4.54 -4.91 -16.68
CA TYR A 136 -5.11 -6.04 -15.94
C TYR A 136 -6.56 -6.26 -16.37
N PRO A 137 -6.92 -7.42 -16.96
CA PRO A 137 -8.30 -7.71 -17.29
C PRO A 137 -9.09 -7.83 -15.98
N GLY A 138 -10.04 -6.91 -15.79
CA GLY A 138 -11.02 -7.06 -14.71
C GLY A 138 -12.00 -8.19 -15.04
N HIS A 139 -12.62 -8.79 -14.02
CA HIS A 139 -13.56 -9.91 -14.19
C HIS A 139 -14.75 -9.65 -15.17
N THR A 140 -15.02 -8.39 -15.55
CA THR A 140 -16.09 -8.02 -16.50
C THR A 140 -15.62 -7.91 -17.96
N GLU A 141 -14.31 -7.91 -18.24
CA GLU A 141 -13.77 -7.60 -19.58
C GLU A 141 -13.41 -8.81 -20.45
N GLN A 142 -13.74 -10.04 -20.04
CA GLN A 142 -13.62 -11.22 -20.90
C GLN A 142 -14.56 -11.21 -22.13
N GLY A 143 -15.35 -10.15 -22.34
CA GLY A 143 -16.43 -10.12 -23.33
C GLY A 143 -16.20 -9.37 -24.65
N ARG A 144 -15.09 -8.65 -24.88
CA ARG A 144 -14.92 -7.91 -26.14
C ARG A 144 -13.47 -7.76 -26.61
N ILE A 145 -12.91 -8.85 -27.13
CA ILE A 145 -11.92 -8.79 -28.21
C ILE A 145 -12.19 -9.99 -29.13
N GLN A 146 -12.90 -9.74 -30.24
CA GLN A 146 -12.64 -10.25 -31.60
C GLN A 146 -13.86 -9.94 -32.50
N ALA A 147 -13.67 -8.98 -33.40
CA ALA A 147 -14.23 -8.95 -34.74
C ALA A 147 -13.15 -8.38 -35.66
#